data_AF-A0A447P7C4-F1
#
_entry.id   AF-A0A447P7C4-F1
#
_cell.length_a   1.000
_cell.length_b   1.000
_cell.length_c   1.000
_cell.angle_alpha   90.00
_cell.angle_beta   90.00
_cell.angle_gamma   90.00
#
_symmetry.space_group_name_H-M   'P 1'
#
loop_
_entity.id
_entity.type
_entity.pdbx_description
1 polymer ?
#
loop_
_entity_poly.entity_id
_entity_poly.type
_entity_poly.pdbx_seq_one_letter_code
_entity_poly.pdbx_strand_id
1 'polypeptide(L)'
;MPFWFAASPGLPDPRESGSGNPGATNVLRIGGKGAAVAVLIFDILKGMLPVWGAYALGVTPFWLGLIAIAACLGHIWPVFFGFKGGKGVATAFGAIAPIGWDLTGVMAGTWLLTVLLSGYSSLGAIVSALIAPFYVWWFKPQFTFPVSMLSCLILLRHHDNIQRLWRRQETKIWTKLKKKRQKD
;
A
#
# COMPACT_ATOMS: atom_id res chain seq x y z
N MET A 1 -7.75 -3.41 -5.27
CA MET A 1 -8.26 -4.71 -5.76
C MET A 1 -8.74 -4.62 -7.21
N PRO A 2 -8.34 -5.56 -8.09
CA PRO A 2 -8.93 -5.73 -9.41
C PRO A 2 -10.35 -6.33 -9.31
N PHE A 3 -11.27 -5.83 -10.14
CA PHE A 3 -12.67 -6.30 -10.24
C PHE A 3 -12.76 -7.84 -10.39
N TRP A 4 -11.84 -8.40 -11.17
CA TRP A 4 -11.76 -9.84 -11.46
C TRP A 4 -11.49 -10.72 -10.24
N PHE A 5 -10.85 -10.22 -9.19
CA PHE A 5 -10.53 -11.06 -8.01
C PHE A 5 -11.74 -11.26 -7.10
N ALA A 6 -12.62 -10.27 -7.01
CA ALA A 6 -13.89 -10.38 -6.29
C ALA A 6 -14.94 -11.19 -7.10
N ALA A 7 -14.79 -11.22 -8.43
CA ALA A 7 -15.70 -11.91 -9.34
C ALA A 7 -15.26 -13.34 -9.72
N SER A 8 -14.11 -13.83 -9.24
CA SER A 8 -13.63 -15.17 -9.56
C SER A 8 -14.41 -16.21 -8.72
N PRO A 9 -15.22 -17.09 -9.34
CA PRO A 9 -16.01 -18.07 -8.61
C PRO A 9 -15.07 -19.08 -7.92
N GLY A 10 -15.06 -19.08 -6.58
CA GLY A 10 -14.29 -20.03 -5.77
C GLY A 10 -13.37 -19.42 -4.71
N LEU A 11 -13.18 -18.08 -4.68
CA LEU A 11 -12.39 -17.40 -3.65
C LEU A 11 -13.32 -16.66 -2.66
N PRO A 12 -13.17 -16.85 -1.33
CA PRO A 12 -13.94 -16.11 -0.33
C PRO A 12 -13.71 -14.60 -0.49
N ASP A 13 -14.76 -13.78 -0.34
CA ASP A 13 -14.61 -12.32 -0.42
C ASP A 13 -13.57 -11.87 0.63
N PRO A 14 -12.46 -11.21 0.21
CA PRO A 14 -11.46 -10.65 1.12
C PRO A 14 -12.00 -9.67 2.15
N ARG A 15 -13.20 -9.11 1.94
CA ARG A 15 -13.86 -8.21 2.87
C ARG A 15 -14.52 -8.96 4.02
N GLU A 16 -14.94 -10.19 3.76
CA GLU A 16 -15.59 -11.06 4.72
C GLU A 16 -14.61 -12.06 5.37
N SER A 17 -13.36 -12.07 4.90
CA SER A 17 -12.36 -13.06 5.31
C SER A 17 -10.99 -12.44 5.66
N GLY A 18 -10.26 -13.12 6.54
CA GLY A 18 -8.91 -12.69 6.95
C GLY A 18 -8.89 -11.45 7.85
N SER A 19 -8.38 -10.32 7.36
CA SER A 19 -8.40 -9.03 8.07
C SER A 19 -9.49 -8.05 7.58
N GLY A 20 -10.35 -8.50 6.65
CA GLY A 20 -11.43 -7.67 6.08
C GLY A 20 -10.96 -6.53 5.18
N ASN A 21 -9.67 -6.51 4.80
CA ASN A 21 -9.08 -5.46 3.95
C ASN A 21 -8.78 -6.06 2.57
N PRO A 22 -9.23 -5.47 1.44
CA PRO A 22 -9.03 -6.05 0.11
C PRO A 22 -7.59 -5.93 -0.46
N GLY A 23 -6.61 -5.50 0.34
CA GLY A 23 -5.21 -5.36 -0.08
C GLY A 23 -4.45 -6.68 -0.23
N ALA A 24 -3.31 -6.63 -0.93
CA ALA A 24 -2.46 -7.78 -1.25
C ALA A 24 -2.09 -8.66 -0.04
N THR A 25 -1.82 -8.07 1.13
CA THR A 25 -1.52 -8.83 2.36
C THR A 25 -2.68 -9.74 2.80
N ASN A 26 -3.92 -9.33 2.58
CA ASN A 26 -5.08 -10.17 2.89
C ASN A 26 -5.33 -11.20 1.81
N VAL A 27 -5.15 -10.82 0.55
CA VAL A 27 -5.21 -11.75 -0.59
C VAL A 27 -4.18 -12.88 -0.44
N LEU A 28 -2.97 -12.58 0.04
CA LEU A 28 -1.95 -13.58 0.37
C LEU A 28 -2.46 -14.60 1.42
N ARG A 29 -3.32 -14.16 2.34
CA ARG A 29 -3.87 -15.00 3.40
C ARG A 29 -4.97 -15.93 2.88
N ILE A 30 -5.78 -15.50 1.93
CA ILE A 30 -6.99 -16.22 1.48
C ILE A 30 -6.83 -16.89 0.11
N GLY A 31 -6.21 -16.22 -0.87
CA GLY A 31 -6.15 -16.65 -2.27
C GLY A 31 -4.77 -17.14 -2.73
N GLY A 32 -3.77 -17.13 -1.85
CA GLY A 32 -2.43 -17.66 -2.13
C GLY A 32 -1.45 -16.64 -2.74
N LYS A 33 -0.22 -17.10 -3.00
CA LYS A 33 0.91 -16.23 -3.41
C LYS A 33 0.71 -15.60 -4.79
N GLY A 34 0.31 -16.38 -5.80
CA GLY A 34 0.14 -15.86 -7.17
C GLY A 34 -0.91 -14.77 -7.27
N ALA A 35 -2.06 -15.01 -6.65
CA ALA A 35 -3.14 -14.04 -6.47
C ALA A 35 -2.67 -12.73 -5.80
N ALA A 36 -1.94 -12.83 -4.70
CA ALA A 36 -1.45 -11.68 -3.96
C ALA A 36 -0.48 -10.83 -4.78
N VAL A 37 0.41 -11.47 -5.53
CA VAL A 37 1.35 -10.79 -6.43
C VAL A 37 0.61 -10.05 -7.53
N ALA A 38 -0.38 -10.68 -8.18
CA ALA A 38 -1.19 -10.02 -9.19
C ALA A 38 -1.88 -8.77 -8.64
N VAL A 39 -2.55 -8.87 -7.48
CA VAL A 39 -3.21 -7.73 -6.83
C VAL A 39 -2.21 -6.63 -6.48
N LEU A 40 -1.03 -7.00 -5.97
CA LEU A 40 0.03 -6.04 -5.64
C LEU A 40 0.48 -5.28 -6.89
N ILE A 41 0.77 -5.97 -8.00
CA ILE A 41 1.17 -5.36 -9.26
C ILE A 41 0.10 -4.39 -9.74
N PHE A 42 -1.17 -4.79 -9.79
CA PHE A 42 -2.24 -3.90 -10.23
C PHE A 42 -2.43 -2.69 -9.32
N ASP A 43 -2.33 -2.86 -7.99
CA ASP A 43 -2.48 -1.75 -7.07
C ASP A 43 -1.28 -0.77 -7.16
N ILE A 44 -0.07 -1.26 -7.46
CA ILE A 44 1.11 -0.43 -7.80
C ILE A 44 0.88 0.33 -9.11
N LEU A 45 0.50 -0.38 -10.19
CA LEU A 45 0.29 0.21 -11.51
C LEU A 45 -0.76 1.33 -11.48
N LYS A 46 -1.83 1.17 -10.70
CA LYS A 46 -2.85 2.22 -10.53
C LYS A 46 -2.32 3.53 -9.95
N GLY A 47 -1.29 3.46 -9.10
CA GLY A 47 -0.62 4.65 -8.57
C GLY A 47 0.46 5.17 -9.53
N MET A 48 1.19 4.24 -10.15
CA MET A 48 2.33 4.56 -11.00
C MET A 48 1.92 5.20 -12.33
N LEU A 49 0.95 4.63 -13.05
CA LEU A 49 0.61 5.09 -14.41
C LEU A 49 0.12 6.53 -14.47
N PRO A 50 -0.81 7.00 -13.60
CA PRO A 50 -1.27 8.39 -13.64
C PRO A 50 -0.17 9.39 -13.29
N VAL A 51 0.65 9.08 -12.27
CA VAL A 51 1.74 9.95 -11.85
C VAL A 51 2.87 9.98 -12.88
N TRP A 52 3.20 8.83 -13.46
CA TRP A 52 4.22 8.73 -14.50
C TRP A 52 3.81 9.48 -15.76
N GLY A 53 2.55 9.33 -16.21
CA GLY A 53 2.03 10.07 -17.36
C GLY A 53 2.08 11.57 -17.13
N ALA A 54 1.65 12.05 -15.96
CA ALA A 54 1.71 13.46 -15.62
C ALA A 54 3.17 13.96 -15.49
N TYR A 55 4.07 13.16 -14.93
CA TYR A 55 5.48 13.49 -14.83
C TYR A 55 6.12 13.63 -16.22
N ALA A 56 5.83 12.71 -17.14
CA ALA A 56 6.30 12.76 -18.53
C ALA A 56 5.76 13.99 -19.29
N LEU A 57 4.58 14.50 -18.93
CA LEU A 57 4.00 15.72 -19.47
C LEU A 57 4.57 17.01 -18.84
N GLY A 58 5.52 16.91 -17.91
CA GLY A 58 6.14 18.08 -17.26
C GLY A 58 5.24 18.77 -16.24
N VAL A 59 4.24 18.08 -15.69
CA VAL A 59 3.35 18.62 -14.66
C VAL A 59 4.14 18.98 -13.40
N THR A 60 3.80 20.10 -12.76
CA THR A 60 4.55 20.58 -11.59
C THR A 60 4.42 19.62 -10.39
N PRO A 61 5.43 19.56 -9.49
CA PRO A 61 5.43 18.64 -8.35
C PRO A 61 4.16 18.69 -7.49
N PHE A 62 3.60 19.87 -7.27
CA PHE A 62 2.37 20.05 -6.51
C PHE A 62 1.19 19.25 -7.11
N TRP A 63 0.98 19.38 -8.42
CA TRP A 63 -0.07 18.66 -9.14
C TRP A 63 0.19 17.15 -9.17
N LEU A 64 1.45 16.71 -9.26
CA LEU A 64 1.80 15.29 -9.13
C LEU A 64 1.40 14.73 -7.77
N GLY A 65 1.56 15.51 -6.70
CA GLY A 65 1.04 15.17 -5.36
C GLY A 65 -0.47 14.99 -5.33
N LEU A 66 -1.21 15.91 -5.96
CA LEU A 66 -2.67 15.82 -6.05
C LEU A 66 -3.12 14.59 -6.87
N ILE A 67 -2.44 14.28 -7.96
CA ILE A 67 -2.70 13.08 -8.78
C ILE A 67 -2.43 11.81 -7.96
N ALA A 68 -1.31 11.75 -7.23
CA ALA A 68 -0.98 10.63 -6.36
C ALA A 68 -2.04 10.44 -5.26
N ILE A 69 -2.49 11.53 -4.65
CA ILE A 69 -3.58 11.52 -3.67
C ILE A 69 -4.87 11.01 -4.32
N ALA A 70 -5.26 11.53 -5.48
CA ALA A 70 -6.46 11.10 -6.20
C ALA A 70 -6.43 9.59 -6.53
N ALA A 71 -5.27 9.07 -6.98
CA ALA A 71 -5.08 7.65 -7.23
C ALA A 71 -5.24 6.81 -5.95
N CYS A 72 -4.65 7.27 -4.84
CA CYS A 72 -4.82 6.63 -3.54
C CYS A 72 -6.25 6.70 -3.01
N LEU A 73 -6.94 7.83 -3.16
CA LEU A 73 -8.34 8.01 -2.78
C LEU A 73 -9.23 7.04 -3.57
N GLY A 74 -9.02 6.90 -4.88
CA GLY A 74 -9.74 5.91 -5.70
C GLY A 74 -9.50 4.46 -5.26
N HIS A 75 -8.34 4.15 -4.68
CA HIS A 75 -8.06 2.83 -4.10
C HIS A 75 -8.67 2.65 -2.69
N ILE A 76 -8.67 3.70 -1.87
CA ILE A 76 -9.17 3.67 -0.48
C ILE A 76 -10.70 3.70 -0.45
N TRP A 77 -11.31 4.50 -1.34
CA TRP A 77 -12.75 4.71 -1.47
C TRP A 77 -13.22 4.50 -2.92
N PRO A 78 -13.13 3.25 -3.45
CA PRO A 78 -13.55 2.92 -4.80
C PRO A 78 -15.07 3.03 -4.97
N VAL A 79 -15.51 3.79 -5.97
CA VAL A 79 -16.93 4.00 -6.31
C VAL A 79 -17.65 2.69 -6.61
N PHE A 80 -17.01 1.80 -7.38
CA PHE A 80 -17.57 0.50 -7.82
C PHE A 80 -17.81 -0.52 -6.70
N PHE A 81 -17.45 -0.17 -5.46
CA PHE A 81 -17.41 -1.09 -4.34
C PHE A 81 -17.98 -0.49 -3.05
N GLY A 82 -18.89 0.49 -3.20
CA GLY A 82 -19.56 1.14 -2.07
C GLY A 82 -18.58 1.87 -1.15
N PHE A 83 -17.51 2.44 -1.72
CA PHE A 83 -16.47 3.18 -0.98
C PHE A 83 -15.73 2.35 0.09
N LYS A 84 -15.77 1.01 -0.01
CA LYS A 84 -15.02 0.11 0.90
C LYS A 84 -13.77 -0.43 0.19
N GLY A 85 -12.69 0.33 0.26
CA GLY A 85 -11.42 0.00 -0.39
C GLY A 85 -10.29 -0.39 0.56
N GLY A 86 -9.08 -0.38 0.02
CA GLY A 86 -7.87 -0.79 0.72
C GLY A 86 -7.26 0.32 1.59
N LYS A 87 -5.97 0.15 1.92
CA LYS A 87 -5.18 1.14 2.69
C LYS A 87 -4.28 2.02 1.84
N GLY A 88 -4.16 1.74 0.55
CA GLY A 88 -3.41 2.58 -0.38
C GLY A 88 -1.89 2.44 -0.34
N VAL A 89 -1.30 1.55 0.47
CA VAL A 89 0.18 1.43 0.59
C VAL A 89 0.84 1.09 -0.74
N ALA A 90 0.33 0.07 -1.44
CA ALA A 90 0.87 -0.34 -2.75
C ALA A 90 0.69 0.75 -3.82
N THR A 91 -0.46 1.44 -3.79
CA THR A 91 -0.75 2.55 -4.71
C THR A 91 0.13 3.77 -4.42
N ALA A 92 0.37 4.11 -3.16
CA ALA A 92 1.29 5.18 -2.77
C ALA A 92 2.74 4.85 -3.15
N PHE A 93 3.15 3.58 -2.95
CA PHE A 93 4.46 3.11 -3.40
C PHE A 93 4.62 3.25 -4.91
N GLY A 94 3.61 2.82 -5.68
CA GLY A 94 3.60 3.00 -7.13
C GLY A 94 3.63 4.47 -7.56
N ALA A 95 2.94 5.36 -6.84
CA ALA A 95 2.92 6.79 -7.11
C ALA A 95 4.28 7.48 -6.86
N ILE A 96 5.12 6.93 -5.98
CA ILE A 96 6.47 7.45 -5.72
C ILE A 96 7.47 6.95 -6.78
N ALA A 97 7.20 5.82 -7.42
CA ALA A 97 8.12 5.19 -8.38
C ALA A 97 8.64 6.11 -9.51
N PRO A 98 7.82 6.98 -10.13
CA PRO A 98 8.26 7.88 -11.19
C PRO A 98 9.28 8.94 -10.75
N ILE A 99 9.38 9.24 -9.44
CA ILE A 99 10.29 10.26 -8.91
C ILE A 99 11.75 9.80 -9.02
N GLY A 100 12.00 8.49 -8.87
CA GLY A 100 13.33 7.90 -8.92
C GLY A 100 13.37 6.44 -8.48
N TRP A 101 14.15 5.62 -9.21
CA TRP A 101 14.36 4.21 -8.88
C TRP A 101 15.15 4.02 -7.58
N ASP A 102 16.06 4.95 -7.29
CA ASP A 102 16.81 5.07 -6.05
C ASP A 102 15.87 5.23 -4.84
N LEU A 103 14.97 6.22 -4.90
CA LEU A 103 13.99 6.49 -3.84
C LEU A 103 13.05 5.29 -3.63
N THR A 104 12.62 4.68 -4.74
CA THR A 104 11.74 3.49 -4.71
C THR A 104 12.43 2.31 -4.05
N GLY A 105 13.71 2.08 -4.38
CA GLY A 105 14.53 1.03 -3.81
C GLY A 105 14.70 1.20 -2.29
N VAL A 106 15.05 2.40 -1.82
CA VAL A 106 15.19 2.66 -0.38
C VAL A 106 13.86 2.53 0.34
N MET A 107 12.75 2.99 -0.23
CA MET A 107 11.41 2.86 0.36
C MET A 107 10.97 1.39 0.47
N ALA A 108 11.19 0.60 -0.57
CA ALA A 108 10.94 -0.84 -0.54
C ALA A 108 11.82 -1.53 0.51
N GLY A 109 13.10 -1.15 0.60
CA GLY A 109 14.05 -1.63 1.58
C GLY A 109 13.60 -1.35 3.02
N THR A 110 13.22 -0.10 3.33
CA THR A 110 12.70 0.30 4.65
C THR A 110 11.46 -0.49 5.04
N TRP A 111 10.52 -0.66 4.09
CA TRP A 111 9.31 -1.44 4.34
C TRP A 111 9.67 -2.90 4.63
N LEU A 112 10.48 -3.52 3.77
CA LEU A 112 10.89 -4.92 3.89
C LEU A 112 11.63 -5.17 5.20
N LEU A 113 12.62 -4.34 5.52
CA LEU A 113 13.39 -4.43 6.75
C LEU A 113 12.48 -4.34 7.99
N THR A 114 11.57 -3.37 8.00
CA THR A 114 10.63 -3.20 9.12
C THR A 114 9.73 -4.42 9.28
N VAL A 115 9.23 -5.00 8.19
CA VAL A 115 8.40 -6.21 8.21
C VAL A 115 9.19 -7.44 8.65
N LEU A 116 10.45 -7.58 8.22
CA LEU A 116 11.32 -8.69 8.64
C LEU A 116 11.63 -8.63 10.13
N LEU A 117 11.94 -7.45 10.67
CA LEU A 117 12.30 -7.27 12.08
C LEU A 117 11.07 -7.38 13.01
N SER A 118 9.94 -6.77 12.63
CA SER A 118 8.77 -6.67 13.51
C SER A 118 7.72 -7.76 13.28
N GLY A 119 7.65 -8.31 12.07
CA GLY A 119 6.59 -9.20 11.62
C GLY A 119 5.25 -8.52 11.30
N TYR A 120 5.16 -7.18 11.35
CA TYR A 120 3.92 -6.43 11.11
C TYR A 120 3.97 -5.65 9.79
N SER A 121 3.09 -6.01 8.83
CA SER A 121 2.95 -5.28 7.56
C SER A 121 2.54 -3.83 7.73
N SER A 122 1.69 -3.57 8.74
CA SER A 122 1.17 -2.24 9.05
C SER A 122 2.24 -1.33 9.63
N LEU A 123 3.12 -1.88 10.49
CA LEU A 123 4.25 -1.13 11.02
C LEU A 123 5.21 -0.72 9.89
N GLY A 124 5.50 -1.63 8.95
CA GLY A 124 6.28 -1.31 7.76
C GLY A 124 5.69 -0.14 6.97
N ALA A 125 4.38 -0.14 6.74
CA ALA A 125 3.71 0.96 6.03
C ALA A 125 3.79 2.30 6.79
N ILE A 126 3.62 2.29 8.12
CA ILE A 126 3.70 3.49 8.96
C ILE A 126 5.12 4.05 8.97
N VAL A 127 6.13 3.20 9.18
CA VAL A 127 7.53 3.61 9.20
C VAL A 127 7.96 4.15 7.84
N SER A 128 7.61 3.48 6.74
CA SER A 128 7.89 3.98 5.40
C SER A 128 7.21 5.32 5.14
N ALA A 129 5.95 5.49 5.53
CA ALA A 129 5.24 6.76 5.34
C ALA A 129 5.86 7.92 6.15
N LEU A 130 6.34 7.66 7.37
CA LEU A 130 7.01 8.67 8.20
C LEU A 130 8.38 9.07 7.63
N ILE A 131 9.12 8.11 7.07
CA ILE A 131 10.48 8.34 6.54
C ILE A 131 10.47 8.89 5.11
N ALA A 132 9.42 8.63 4.32
CA ALA A 132 9.35 9.02 2.92
C ALA A 132 9.64 10.52 2.65
N PRO A 133 9.09 11.49 3.41
CA PRO A 133 9.41 12.89 3.21
C PRO A 133 10.87 13.23 3.44
N PHE A 134 11.53 12.56 4.39
CA PHE A 134 12.96 12.77 4.69
C PHE A 134 13.85 12.27 3.55
N TYR A 135 13.54 11.09 2.98
CA TYR A 135 14.27 10.61 1.81
C TYR A 135 14.07 11.52 0.61
N VAL A 136 12.83 11.94 0.34
CA VAL A 136 12.57 12.85 -0.76
C VAL A 136 13.25 14.19 -0.58
N TRP A 137 13.27 14.73 0.64
CA TRP A 137 14.00 15.95 0.96
C TRP A 137 15.49 15.83 0.67
N TRP A 138 16.08 14.65 0.90
CA TRP A 138 17.50 14.40 0.61
C TRP A 138 17.80 14.25 -0.89
N PHE A 139 16.99 13.49 -1.63
CA PHE A 139 17.26 13.17 -3.04
C PHE A 139 16.67 14.19 -4.03
N LYS A 140 15.44 14.66 -3.78
CA LYS A 140 14.65 15.52 -4.68
C LYS A 140 13.73 16.47 -3.87
N PRO A 141 14.28 17.53 -3.26
CA PRO A 141 13.56 18.43 -2.36
C PRO A 141 12.23 18.96 -2.91
N GLN A 142 12.12 19.15 -4.23
CA GLN A 142 10.93 19.65 -4.91
C GLN A 142 9.68 18.76 -4.75
N PHE A 143 9.84 17.47 -4.45
CA PHE A 143 8.71 16.54 -4.22
C PHE A 143 8.37 16.36 -2.73
N THR A 144 9.09 17.01 -1.82
CA THR A 144 8.93 16.82 -0.36
C THR A 144 7.51 17.13 0.08
N PHE A 145 6.96 18.25 -0.40
CA PHE A 145 5.60 18.66 -0.05
C PHE A 145 4.52 17.70 -0.60
N PRO A 146 4.52 17.35 -1.91
CA PRO A 146 3.67 16.29 -2.48
C PRO A 146 3.70 14.97 -1.70
N VAL A 147 4.91 14.49 -1.38
CA VAL A 147 5.08 13.21 -0.69
C VAL A 147 4.64 13.31 0.77
N SER A 148 4.86 14.44 1.44
CA SER A 148 4.34 14.69 2.78
C SER A 148 2.81 14.61 2.83
N MET A 149 2.12 15.21 1.86
CA MET A 149 0.66 15.12 1.78
C MET A 149 0.18 13.67 1.60
N LEU A 150 0.84 12.91 0.73
CA LEU A 150 0.53 11.50 0.51
C LEU A 150 0.81 10.65 1.76
N SER A 151 1.93 10.90 2.45
CA SER A 151 2.27 10.25 3.72
C SER A 151 1.21 10.51 4.78
N CYS A 152 0.72 11.76 4.91
CA CYS A 152 -0.38 12.09 5.82
C CYS A 152 -1.63 11.27 5.51
N LEU A 153 -2.04 11.15 4.24
CA LEU A 153 -3.18 10.33 3.84
C LEU A 153 -3.01 8.85 4.25
N ILE A 154 -1.83 8.29 4.03
CA ILE A 154 -1.53 6.90 4.41
C ILE A 154 -1.58 6.72 5.93
N LEU A 155 -1.01 7.64 6.71
CA LEU A 155 -1.02 7.58 8.18
C LEU A 155 -2.44 7.68 8.73
N LEU A 156 -3.26 8.61 8.21
CA LEU A 156 -4.68 8.72 8.58
C LEU A 156 -5.44 7.42 8.31
N ARG A 157 -5.16 6.78 7.16
CA ARG A 157 -5.79 5.50 6.82
C ARG A 157 -5.32 4.34 7.72
N HIS A 158 -4.20 4.48 8.41
CA HIS A 158 -3.64 3.48 9.33
C HIS A 158 -4.00 3.72 10.81
N HIS A 159 -4.86 4.68 11.15
CA HIS A 159 -5.25 4.94 12.55
C HIS A 159 -5.73 3.68 13.29
N ASP A 160 -6.55 2.82 12.67
CA ASP A 160 -6.99 1.55 13.25
C ASP A 160 -5.82 0.57 13.52
N ASN A 161 -4.81 0.58 12.65
CA ASN A 161 -3.62 -0.25 12.84
C ASN A 161 -2.74 0.27 13.95
N ILE A 162 -2.59 1.58 14.06
CA ILE A 162 -1.87 2.22 15.16
C ILE A 162 -2.54 1.85 16.49
N GLN A 163 -3.87 1.94 16.57
CA GLN A 163 -4.62 1.52 17.76
C GLN A 163 -4.43 0.03 18.08
N ARG A 164 -4.49 -0.86 17.08
CA ARG A 164 -4.24 -2.30 17.29
C ARG A 164 -2.80 -2.61 17.69
N LEU A 165 -1.81 -1.91 17.15
CA LEU A 165 -0.41 -2.03 17.54
C LEU A 165 -0.22 -1.60 19.00
N TRP A 166 -0.80 -0.47 19.39
CA TRP A 166 -0.78 0.01 20.77
C TRP A 166 -1.38 -1.01 21.75
N ARG A 167 -2.52 -1.60 21.38
CA ARG A 167 -3.20 -2.65 22.17
C ARG A 167 -2.55 -4.03 22.06
N ARG A 168 -1.46 -4.19 21.31
CA ARG A 168 -0.80 -5.48 20.98
C ARG A 168 -1.74 -6.52 20.36
N GLN A 169 -2.78 -6.07 19.68
CA GLN A 169 -3.80 -6.90 19.00
C GLN A 169 -3.54 -7.06 17.50
N GLU A 170 -2.50 -6.40 16.97
CA GLU A 170 -2.15 -6.50 15.56
C GLU A 170 -1.63 -7.90 15.21
N THR A 171 -2.03 -8.42 14.06
CA THR A 171 -1.67 -9.77 13.63
C THR A 171 -0.33 -9.79 12.88
N LYS A 172 0.63 -10.54 13.40
CA LYS A 172 1.90 -10.83 12.72
C LYS A 172 1.66 -11.66 11.45
N ILE A 173 2.40 -11.36 10.38
CA ILE A 173 2.33 -12.10 9.12
C ILE A 173 2.78 -13.56 9.32
N TRP A 174 3.85 -13.77 10.10
CA TRP A 174 4.49 -15.07 10.29
C TRP A 174 3.65 -16.07 11.09
N THR A 175 2.90 -15.61 12.09
CA THR A 175 2.18 -16.48 13.04
C THR A 175 1.04 -17.27 12.36
N LYS A 176 0.38 -16.71 11.34
CA LYS A 176 -0.68 -17.42 10.59
C LYS A 176 -0.15 -18.28 9.44
N LEU A 177 1.02 -17.98 8.87
CA LEU A 177 1.69 -18.86 7.90
C LEU A 177 2.06 -20.21 8.53
N LYS A 178 2.53 -20.19 9.78
CA LYS A 178 2.86 -21.41 10.54
C LYS A 178 1.64 -22.30 10.81
N LYS A 179 0.46 -21.70 11.03
CA LYS A 179 -0.80 -22.41 11.30
C LYS A 179 -1.41 -23.08 10.06
N LYS A 180 -1.14 -22.56 8.85
CA LYS A 180 -1.56 -23.17 7.58
C LYS A 180 -0.72 -24.41 7.27
N ARG A 181 0.60 -24.32 7.47
CA ARG A 181 1.57 -25.42 7.27
C ARG A 181 1.45 -26.58 8.29
N GLN A 182 0.58 -26.46 9.29
CA GLN A 182 0.30 -27.49 10.28
C GLN A 182 -1.04 -28.21 10.02
N LYS A 183 -1.82 -27.73 9.05
CA LYS A 183 -3.11 -28.30 8.62
C LYS A 183 -3.04 -29.00 7.26
N ASP A 184 -1.89 -28.89 6.59
CA ASP A 184 -1.52 -29.62 5.38
C ASP A 184 -0.57 -30.77 5.79
#